data_AF-A0A7D5MHN0-F1
#
_entry.id   AF-A0A7D5MHN0-F1
#
_cell.length_a   1.000
_cell.length_b   1.000
_cell.length_c   1.000
_cell.angle_alpha   90.00
_cell.angle_beta   90.00
_cell.angle_gamma   90.00
#
_symmetry.space_group_name_H-M   'P 1'
#
loop_
_entity.id
_entity.type
_entity.pdbx_description
1 polymer ?
#
loop_
_entity_poly.entity_id
_entity_poly.type
_entity_poly.pdbx_seq_one_letter_code
_entity_poly.pdbx_strand_id
1 'polypeptide(L)'
;MSNEVILNQIKEVAKLVSVEGYFTEIYKYKNYYNLDWSIFTKRALVRVKAKVSMGIDLNKMKFDFDETSKTLTIGPMPQPELFSIDHDIDYYDISEGTFNSFSSDDFNKINNDVKQYIRNVALKSELPQRAKLQSQKTLETIRILAETAGWKVIEEGIAPEKG
;
A
#
# COMPACT_ATOMS: atom_id res chain seq x y z
N MET A 1 -17.89 -3.62 -32.36
CA MET A 1 -17.45 -4.29 -31.11
C MET A 1 -18.72 -4.73 -30.39
N SER A 2 -18.81 -5.98 -29.94
CA SER A 2 -19.98 -6.46 -29.18
C SER A 2 -19.93 -5.95 -27.74
N ASN A 3 -21.10 -5.78 -27.08
CA ASN A 3 -21.20 -5.35 -25.68
C ASN A 3 -20.36 -6.22 -24.73
N GLU A 4 -20.26 -7.51 -25.00
CA GLU A 4 -19.48 -8.47 -24.21
C GLU A 4 -17.98 -8.15 -24.19
N VAL A 5 -17.43 -7.65 -25.31
CA VAL A 5 -16.00 -7.32 -25.39
C VAL A 5 -15.66 -6.14 -24.49
N ILE A 6 -16.48 -5.09 -24.52
CA ILE A 6 -16.24 -3.90 -23.68
C ILE A 6 -16.48 -4.22 -22.21
N LEU A 7 -17.50 -5.03 -21.90
CA LEU A 7 -17.75 -5.49 -20.53
C LEU A 7 -16.57 -6.29 -19.97
N ASN A 8 -15.97 -7.17 -20.79
CA ASN A 8 -14.78 -7.92 -20.40
C ASN A 8 -13.57 -7.00 -20.20
N GLN A 9 -13.39 -6.01 -21.07
CA GLN A 9 -12.31 -5.03 -20.94
C GLN A 9 -12.44 -4.18 -19.68
N ILE A 10 -13.66 -3.75 -19.32
CA ILE A 10 -13.95 -3.06 -18.06
C ILE A 10 -13.55 -3.95 -16.86
N LYS A 11 -13.93 -5.23 -16.88
CA LYS A 11 -13.57 -6.19 -15.82
C LYS A 11 -12.05 -6.41 -15.72
N GLU A 12 -11.33 -6.35 -16.83
CA GLU A 12 -9.86 -6.49 -16.80
C GLU A 12 -9.17 -5.27 -16.20
N VAL A 13 -9.63 -4.06 -16.51
CA VAL A 13 -9.09 -2.81 -15.95
C VAL A 13 -9.45 -2.67 -14.46
N ALA A 14 -10.57 -3.27 -14.03
CA ALA A 14 -11.08 -3.22 -12.66
C ALA A 14 -10.45 -4.24 -11.68
N LYS A 15 -9.26 -4.80 -11.96
CA LYS A 15 -8.66 -5.82 -11.08
C LYS A 15 -7.87 -5.22 -9.92
N LEU A 16 -6.72 -4.60 -10.19
CA LEU A 16 -5.84 -4.07 -9.15
C LEU A 16 -5.24 -2.76 -9.62
N VAL A 17 -5.42 -1.71 -8.83
CA VAL A 17 -4.83 -0.40 -9.11
C VAL A 17 -3.85 -0.06 -8.01
N SER A 18 -2.57 -0.03 -8.34
CA SER A 18 -1.50 0.26 -7.38
C SER A 18 -0.55 1.33 -7.87
N VAL A 19 0.07 2.01 -6.92
CA VAL A 19 1.22 2.89 -7.13
C VAL A 19 2.38 2.41 -6.27
N GLU A 20 3.58 2.67 -6.76
CA GLU A 20 4.81 2.33 -6.06
C GLU A 20 5.45 3.58 -5.45
N GLY A 21 5.96 3.42 -4.23
CA GLY A 21 6.79 4.38 -3.52
C GLY A 21 8.15 3.79 -3.20
N TYR A 22 9.20 4.60 -3.35
CA TYR A 22 10.58 4.22 -3.05
C TYR A 22 11.06 5.07 -1.88
N PHE A 23 11.54 4.42 -0.82
CA PHE A 23 11.95 5.06 0.43
C PHE A 23 13.40 4.71 0.71
N THR A 24 14.19 5.69 1.13
CA THR A 24 15.55 5.49 1.62
C THR A 24 15.69 6.20 2.95
N GLU A 25 15.78 5.41 4.03
CA GLU A 25 15.73 5.92 5.40
C GLU A 25 16.91 5.42 6.22
N ILE A 26 17.27 6.18 7.27
CA ILE A 26 18.22 5.73 8.29
C ILE A 26 17.45 5.35 9.55
N TYR A 27 17.45 4.06 9.87
CA TYR A 27 16.88 3.51 11.09
C TYR A 27 17.97 3.35 12.16
N LYS A 28 17.70 3.83 13.39
CA LYS A 28 18.62 3.72 14.52
C LYS A 28 18.10 2.66 15.49
N TYR A 29 18.78 1.53 15.55
CA TYR A 29 18.49 0.48 16.53
C TYR A 29 19.31 0.70 17.80
N LYS A 30 18.67 0.55 18.96
CA LYS A 30 19.33 0.55 20.27
C LYS A 30 18.68 -0.49 21.19
N ASN A 31 19.47 -1.42 21.69
CA ASN A 31 19.03 -2.44 22.65
C ASN A 31 19.73 -2.27 24.00
N TYR A 32 18.95 -2.22 25.08
CA TYR A 32 19.43 -2.13 26.46
C TYR A 32 19.19 -3.46 27.16
N TYR A 33 20.22 -4.03 27.77
CA TYR A 33 20.09 -5.24 28.58
C TYR A 33 20.01 -4.86 30.06
N ASN A 34 18.80 -4.55 30.56
CA ASN A 34 18.38 -4.39 31.98
C ASN A 34 19.28 -3.64 33.01
N LEU A 35 20.40 -3.06 32.61
CA LEU A 35 21.31 -2.29 33.45
C LEU A 35 21.89 -1.17 32.56
N ASP A 36 21.88 0.06 33.04
CA ASP A 36 22.30 1.29 32.33
C ASP A 36 23.84 1.37 32.15
N TRP A 37 24.49 0.23 31.98
CA TRP A 37 25.94 0.08 31.89
C TRP A 37 26.30 0.03 30.40
N SER A 38 26.99 1.08 29.94
CA SER A 38 27.37 1.31 28.53
C SER A 38 28.00 0.07 27.84
N ILE A 39 28.69 -0.78 28.61
CA ILE A 39 29.37 -1.99 28.14
C ILE A 39 28.45 -3.11 27.61
N PHE A 40 27.14 -3.06 27.88
CA PHE A 40 26.16 -4.06 27.42
C PHE A 40 25.19 -3.53 26.35
N THR A 41 25.36 -2.29 25.89
CA THR A 41 24.44 -1.68 24.91
C THR A 41 24.80 -2.07 23.48
N LYS A 42 23.82 -2.54 22.69
CA LYS A 42 23.96 -2.69 21.23
C LYS A 42 23.39 -1.49 20.52
N ARG A 43 24.12 -0.97 19.54
CA ARG A 43 23.67 0.10 18.64
C ARG A 43 23.95 -0.29 17.20
N ALA A 44 22.97 -0.09 16.33
CA ALA A 44 23.16 -0.18 14.89
C ALA A 44 22.51 1.01 14.18
N LEU A 45 23.25 1.60 13.25
CA LEU A 45 22.72 2.50 12.24
C LEU A 45 22.54 1.71 10.96
N VAL A 46 21.29 1.69 10.52
CA VAL A 46 20.86 0.84 9.44
C VAL A 46 20.27 1.72 8.35
N ARG A 47 20.81 1.61 7.14
CA ARG A 47 20.23 2.24 5.96
C ARG A 47 19.24 1.26 5.34
N VAL A 48 18.01 1.71 5.16
CA VAL A 48 16.93 0.90 4.63
C VAL A 48 16.54 1.48 3.28
N LYS A 49 16.55 0.63 2.25
CA LYS A 49 15.93 0.95 0.96
C LYS A 49 14.69 0.11 0.83
N ALA A 50 13.53 0.73 0.61
CA ALA A 50 12.28 0.00 0.52
C ALA A 50 11.46 0.43 -0.69
N LYS A 51 10.82 -0.57 -1.30
CA LYS A 51 9.78 -0.43 -2.30
C LYS A 51 8.45 -0.80 -1.65
N VAL A 52 7.50 0.13 -1.70
CA VAL A 52 6.18 -0.05 -1.10
C VAL A 52 5.13 0.06 -2.18
N SER A 53 4.27 -0.95 -2.28
CA SER A 53 3.10 -0.94 -3.17
C SER A 53 1.85 -0.63 -2.35
N MET A 54 1.10 0.38 -2.78
CA MET A 54 -0.17 0.77 -2.16
C MET A 54 -1.21 0.99 -3.25
N GLY A 55 -2.45 0.59 -2.99
CA GLY A 55 -3.48 0.68 -4.00
C GLY A 55 -4.85 0.28 -3.50
N ILE A 56 -5.76 0.13 -4.45
CA ILE A 56 -7.12 -0.35 -4.22
C ILE A 56 -7.32 -1.63 -5.03
N ASP A 57 -7.80 -2.66 -4.35
CA ASP A 57 -8.32 -3.86 -4.98
C ASP A 57 -9.76 -3.57 -5.42
N LEU A 58 -9.90 -3.26 -6.71
CA LEU A 58 -11.19 -2.92 -7.28
C LEU A 58 -12.13 -4.14 -7.33
N ASN A 59 -11.64 -5.38 -7.16
CA ASN A 59 -12.52 -6.54 -6.99
C ASN A 59 -13.35 -6.45 -5.69
N LYS A 60 -12.92 -5.65 -4.71
CA LYS A 60 -13.69 -5.38 -3.49
C LYS A 60 -14.80 -4.35 -3.71
N MET A 61 -14.81 -3.66 -4.86
CA MET A 61 -15.89 -2.74 -5.20
C MET A 61 -17.07 -3.48 -5.82
N LYS A 62 -18.27 -2.98 -5.55
CA LYS A 62 -19.49 -3.47 -6.18
C LYS A 62 -19.59 -2.86 -7.58
N PHE A 63 -19.64 -3.71 -8.59
CA PHE A 63 -20.00 -3.36 -9.97
C PHE A 63 -21.22 -4.16 -10.37
N ASP A 64 -22.34 -3.48 -10.56
CA ASP A 64 -23.60 -4.09 -10.99
C ASP A 64 -23.92 -3.68 -12.42
N PHE A 65 -24.16 -4.67 -13.27
CA PHE A 65 -24.39 -4.49 -14.71
C PHE A 65 -25.81 -4.94 -15.03
N ASP A 66 -26.72 -3.99 -15.19
CA ASP A 66 -28.06 -4.26 -15.69
C ASP A 66 -28.08 -4.15 -17.21
N GLU A 67 -28.05 -5.30 -17.88
CA GLU A 67 -28.10 -5.39 -19.34
C GLU A 67 -29.42 -4.89 -19.94
N THR A 68 -30.53 -4.98 -19.19
CA THR A 68 -31.86 -4.58 -19.67
C THR A 68 -31.96 -3.06 -19.77
N SER A 69 -31.54 -2.37 -18.71
CA SER A 69 -31.53 -0.90 -18.69
C SER A 69 -30.25 -0.29 -19.24
N LYS A 70 -29.24 -1.12 -19.58
CA LYS A 70 -27.87 -0.71 -19.93
C LYS A 70 -27.27 0.23 -18.88
N THR A 71 -27.38 -0.15 -17.62
CA THR A 71 -26.88 0.64 -16.49
C THR A 71 -25.73 -0.08 -15.79
N LEU A 72 -24.60 0.62 -15.62
CA LEU A 72 -23.50 0.24 -14.76
C LEU A 72 -23.62 1.01 -13.44
N THR A 73 -23.83 0.30 -12.34
CA THR A 73 -23.79 0.89 -11.00
C THR A 73 -22.45 0.60 -10.35
N ILE A 74 -21.72 1.65 -9.96
CA ILE A 74 -20.42 1.57 -9.28
C ILE A 74 -20.62 1.91 -7.80
N GLY A 75 -20.26 0.98 -6.92
CA GLY A 75 -20.31 1.16 -5.47
C GLY A 75 -19.26 2.15 -4.94
N PRO A 76 -19.24 2.42 -3.64
CA PRO A 76 -18.27 3.32 -3.03
C PRO A 76 -16.84 2.78 -3.16
N MET A 77 -15.90 3.69 -3.40
CA MET A 77 -14.47 3.37 -3.46
C MET A 77 -13.93 3.10 -2.04
N PRO A 78 -13.24 1.97 -1.80
CA PRO A 78 -12.60 1.71 -0.51
C PRO A 78 -11.37 2.62 -0.30
N GLN A 79 -10.82 2.62 0.90
CA GLN A 79 -9.55 3.31 1.16
C GLN A 79 -8.38 2.53 0.56
N PRO A 80 -7.30 3.21 0.13
CA PRO A 80 -6.08 2.54 -0.29
C PRO A 80 -5.46 1.70 0.83
N GLU A 81 -4.98 0.51 0.47
CA GLU A 81 -4.33 -0.44 1.37
C GLU A 81 -2.87 -0.68 0.93
N LEU A 82 -2.01 -1.02 1.89
CA LEU A 82 -0.65 -1.48 1.60
C LEU A 82 -0.70 -2.92 1.08
N PHE A 83 -0.21 -3.15 -0.14
CA PHE A 83 -0.12 -4.48 -0.74
C PHE A 83 1.21 -5.16 -0.44
N SER A 84 2.32 -4.44 -0.59
CA SER A 84 3.65 -4.98 -0.33
C SER A 84 4.59 -3.94 0.27
N ILE A 85 5.54 -4.46 1.06
CA ILE A 85 6.71 -3.71 1.55
C ILE A 85 7.88 -4.67 1.35
N ASP A 86 8.68 -4.37 0.33
CA ASP A 86 9.91 -5.05 0.03
C ASP A 86 11.06 -4.13 0.45
N HIS A 87 12.02 -4.62 1.22
CA HIS A 87 13.07 -3.78 1.75
C HIS A 87 14.39 -4.52 1.87
N ASP A 88 15.46 -3.75 1.66
CA ASP A 88 16.85 -4.17 1.83
C ASP A 88 17.49 -3.36 2.95
N ILE A 89 18.37 -4.03 3.69
CA ILE A 89 18.99 -3.50 4.90
C ILE A 89 20.51 -3.48 4.73
N ASP A 90 21.07 -2.27 4.71
CA ASP A 90 22.52 -2.02 4.70
C ASP A 90 22.96 -1.56 6.11
N TYR A 91 23.75 -2.38 6.81
CA TYR A 91 24.29 -2.02 8.13
C TYR A 91 25.48 -1.07 7.97
N TYR A 92 25.24 0.22 8.25
CA TYR A 92 26.21 1.28 7.99
C TYR A 92 27.20 1.45 9.14
N ASP A 93 26.73 1.32 10.37
CA ASP A 93 27.55 1.39 11.58
C ASP A 93 26.99 0.42 12.62
N ILE A 94 27.83 -0.48 13.12
CA ILE A 94 27.48 -1.46 14.14
C ILE A 94 28.47 -1.28 15.28
N SER A 95 27.95 -0.99 16.47
CA SER A 95 28.74 -0.97 17.70
C SER A 95 28.24 -2.09 18.62
N GLU A 96 29.12 -3.07 18.82
CA GLU A 96 28.95 -4.18 19.75
C GLU A 96 29.75 -3.87 21.03
N GLY A 97 29.14 -4.09 22.19
CA GLY A 97 29.86 -4.07 23.46
C GLY A 97 30.71 -5.33 23.61
N THR A 98 31.80 -5.27 24.39
CA THR A 98 32.77 -6.36 24.58
C THR A 98 32.14 -7.69 25.09
N PHE A 99 30.91 -7.63 25.62
CA PHE A 99 30.17 -8.79 26.15
C PHE A 99 28.82 -9.03 25.46
N ASN A 100 28.51 -8.34 24.35
CA ASN A 100 27.18 -8.42 23.72
C ASN A 100 27.25 -8.23 22.19
N SER A 101 27.49 -9.32 21.46
CA SER A 101 27.51 -9.37 19.98
C SER A 101 26.11 -9.53 19.39
N PHE A 102 25.86 -9.08 18.16
CA PHE A 102 24.56 -9.26 17.50
C PHE A 102 24.24 -10.75 17.32
N SER A 103 23.02 -11.15 17.69
CA SER A 103 22.50 -12.50 17.45
C SER A 103 21.57 -12.52 16.24
N SER A 104 21.25 -13.71 15.73
CA SER A 104 20.20 -13.88 14.71
C SER A 104 18.84 -13.30 15.14
N ASP A 105 18.53 -13.37 16.44
CA ASP A 105 17.30 -12.79 16.98
C ASP A 105 17.31 -11.26 16.94
N ASP A 106 18.47 -10.62 17.19
CA ASP A 106 18.60 -9.17 17.03
C ASP A 106 18.40 -8.75 15.57
N PHE A 107 18.96 -9.49 14.61
CA PHE A 107 18.77 -9.23 13.18
C PHE A 107 17.31 -9.40 12.75
N ASN A 108 16.63 -10.46 13.22
CA ASN A 108 15.20 -10.67 12.97
C ASN A 108 14.36 -9.54 13.58
N LYS A 109 14.72 -9.07 14.78
CA LYS A 109 14.05 -7.94 15.43
C LYS A 109 14.23 -6.64 14.66
N ILE A 110 15.47 -6.32 14.26
CA ILE A 110 15.77 -5.16 13.41
C ILE A 110 14.96 -5.22 12.11
N ASN A 111 14.92 -6.37 11.46
CA ASN A 111 14.17 -6.54 10.22
C ASN A 111 12.67 -6.26 10.39
N ASN A 112 12.07 -6.77 11.46
CA ASN A 112 10.67 -6.51 11.78
C ASN A 112 10.42 -5.04 12.14
N ASP A 113 11.28 -4.45 12.96
CA ASP A 113 11.16 -3.04 13.37
C ASP A 113 11.30 -2.08 12.18
N VAL A 114 12.26 -2.37 11.28
CA VAL A 114 12.46 -1.65 10.02
C VAL A 114 11.21 -1.72 9.14
N LYS A 115 10.62 -2.92 8.97
CA LYS A 115 9.40 -3.08 8.17
C LYS A 115 8.24 -2.25 8.71
N GLN A 116 8.06 -2.21 10.03
CA GLN A 116 7.02 -1.38 10.65
C GLN A 116 7.33 0.12 10.55
N TYR A 117 8.60 0.50 10.70
CA TYR A 117 9.04 1.87 10.50
C TYR A 117 8.74 2.35 9.08
N ILE A 118 9.11 1.57 8.05
CA ILE A 118 8.82 1.89 6.64
C ILE A 118 7.32 1.95 6.37
N ARG A 119 6.51 1.05 6.94
CA ARG A 119 5.04 1.12 6.86
C ARG A 119 4.55 2.49 7.33
N ASN A 120 5.01 2.97 8.48
CA ASN A 120 4.60 4.25 9.05
C ASN A 120 5.06 5.44 8.21
N VAL A 121 6.28 5.38 7.69
CA VAL A 121 6.82 6.40 6.76
C VAL A 121 5.95 6.47 5.50
N ALA A 122 5.66 5.32 4.89
CA ALA A 122 4.84 5.25 3.69
C ALA A 122 3.42 5.79 3.90
N LEU A 123 2.76 5.43 5.01
CA LEU A 123 1.42 5.91 5.35
C LEU A 123 1.35 7.43 5.59
N LYS A 124 2.46 8.06 5.99
CA LYS A 124 2.55 9.50 6.24
C LYS A 124 3.09 10.29 5.04
N SER A 125 3.52 9.59 3.99
CA SER A 125 4.02 10.19 2.75
C SER A 125 2.88 10.57 1.80
N GLU A 126 3.21 11.00 0.59
CA GLU A 126 2.25 11.24 -0.49
C GLU A 126 1.67 9.95 -1.10
N LEU A 127 2.22 8.78 -0.74
CA LEU A 127 1.85 7.49 -1.33
C LEU A 127 0.33 7.18 -1.24
N PRO A 128 -0.36 7.38 -0.10
CA PRO A 128 -1.80 7.18 0.00
C PRO A 128 -2.60 8.10 -0.92
N GLN A 129 -2.21 9.37 -1.01
CA GLN A 129 -2.88 10.33 -1.89
C GLN A 129 -2.68 9.94 -3.36
N ARG A 130 -1.47 9.54 -3.75
CA ARG A 130 -1.17 9.05 -5.10
C ARG A 130 -1.97 7.79 -5.44
N ALA A 131 -2.10 6.85 -4.49
CA ALA A 131 -2.89 5.63 -4.67
C ALA A 131 -4.38 5.96 -4.89
N LYS A 132 -4.93 6.87 -4.09
CA LYS A 132 -6.31 7.35 -4.25
C LYS A 132 -6.53 8.02 -5.61
N LEU A 133 -5.66 8.94 -6.00
CA LEU A 133 -5.74 9.63 -7.29
C LEU A 133 -5.65 8.68 -8.48
N GLN A 134 -4.74 7.69 -8.42
CA GLN A 134 -4.61 6.68 -9.47
C GLN A 134 -5.87 5.81 -9.58
N SER A 135 -6.48 5.47 -8.46
CA SER A 135 -7.73 4.71 -8.42
C SER A 135 -8.89 5.50 -9.00
N GLN A 136 -9.00 6.80 -8.69
CA GLN A 136 -10.00 7.69 -9.27
C GLN A 136 -9.85 7.81 -10.78
N LYS A 137 -8.62 7.97 -11.30
CA LYS A 137 -8.37 7.99 -12.75
C LYS A 137 -8.75 6.68 -13.43
N THR A 138 -8.55 5.56 -12.75
CA THR A 138 -8.91 4.24 -13.30
C THR A 138 -10.42 4.05 -13.34
N LEU A 139 -11.15 4.47 -12.29
CA LEU A 139 -12.61 4.47 -12.32
C LEU A 139 -13.17 5.40 -13.40
N GLU A 140 -12.56 6.56 -13.61
CA GLU A 140 -12.97 7.47 -14.68
C GLU A 140 -12.74 6.84 -16.07
N THR A 141 -11.65 6.10 -16.23
CA THR A 141 -11.41 5.33 -17.46
C THR A 141 -12.49 4.27 -17.67
N ILE A 142 -12.89 3.55 -16.61
CA ILE A 142 -14.00 2.58 -16.66
C ILE A 142 -15.32 3.26 -17.05
N ARG A 143 -15.61 4.43 -16.47
CA ARG A 143 -16.79 5.23 -16.79
C ARG A 143 -16.83 5.59 -18.28
N ILE A 144 -15.75 6.17 -18.80
CA ILE A 144 -15.65 6.56 -20.21
C ILE A 144 -15.83 5.34 -21.13
N LEU A 145 -15.22 4.19 -20.80
CA LEU A 145 -15.40 2.96 -21.57
C LEU A 145 -16.84 2.46 -21.57
N ALA A 146 -17.54 2.53 -20.44
CA ALA A 146 -18.95 2.15 -20.35
C ALA A 146 -19.86 3.11 -21.13
N GLU A 147 -19.66 4.42 -20.98
CA GLU A 147 -20.45 5.45 -21.66
C GLU A 147 -20.27 5.40 -23.19
N THR A 148 -19.04 5.20 -23.66
CA THR A 148 -18.76 5.01 -25.10
C THR A 148 -19.35 3.71 -25.66
N ALA A 149 -19.60 2.71 -24.81
CA ALA A 149 -20.36 1.50 -25.15
C ALA A 149 -21.89 1.68 -25.10
N GLY A 150 -22.36 2.89 -24.79
CA GLY A 150 -23.79 3.20 -24.67
C GLY A 150 -24.43 2.75 -23.35
N TRP A 151 -23.62 2.54 -22.30
CA TRP A 151 -24.11 2.30 -20.96
C TRP A 151 -24.23 3.60 -20.17
N LYS A 152 -25.25 3.68 -19.32
CA LYS A 152 -25.38 4.75 -18.32
C LYS A 152 -24.59 4.36 -17.08
N VAL A 153 -23.77 5.25 -16.55
CA VAL A 153 -23.00 5.01 -15.32
C VAL A 153 -23.63 5.75 -14.15
N ILE A 154 -23.89 5.04 -13.05
CA ILE A 154 -24.45 5.58 -11.82
C ILE A 154 -23.48 5.25 -10.67
N GLU A 155 -23.18 6.24 -9.83
CA GLU A 155 -22.43 6.01 -8.59
C GLU A 155 -23.43 5.78 -7.44
N GLU A 156 -23.24 4.69 -6.70
CA GLU A 156 -23.96 4.44 -5.46
C GLU A 156 -23.41 5.44 -4.43
N GLY A 157 -24.19 6.47 -4.12
CA GLY A 157 -23.80 7.49 -3.15
C GLY A 157 -23.44 6.88 -1.80
N ILE A 158 -22.49 7.49 -1.10
CA ILE A 158 -22.19 7.15 0.30
C ILE A 158 -23.47 7.41 1.09
N ALA A 159 -24.13 6.36 1.60
CA ALA A 159 -25.19 6.53 2.59
C ALA A 159 -24.58 7.34 3.74
N PRO A 160 -25.20 8.47 4.16
CA PRO A 160 -24.67 9.25 5.27
C PRO A 160 -24.57 8.34 6.49
N GLU A 161 -23.37 8.23 7.07
CA GLU A 161 -23.21 7.63 8.39
C GLU A 161 -24.14 8.39 9.33
N LYS A 162 -25.14 7.68 9.86
CA LYS A 162 -26.04 8.23 10.87
C LYS A 162 -25.18 8.57 12.09
N GLY A 163 -24.95 9.86 12.30
CA GLY A 163 -24.50 10.41 13.58
C GLY A 163 -25.58 10.33 14.64
#